data_AF-A0A3M1AWB6-F1
#
_entry.id   AF-A0A3M1AWB6-F1
#
_cell.length_a   1.000
_cell.length_b   1.000
_cell.length_c   1.000
_cell.angle_alpha   90.00
_cell.angle_beta   90.00
_cell.angle_gamma   90.00
#
_symmetry.space_group_name_H-M   'P 1'
#
loop_
_entity.id
_entity.type
_entity.pdbx_description
1 polymer ?
#
loop_
_entity_poly.entity_id
_entity_poly.type
_entity_poly.pdbx_seq_one_letter_code
_entity_poly.pdbx_strand_id
1 'polypeptide(L)' 'RLVEKRLYPSIDINRSGTRKEELLLAPDVLNRIWILRKLLQPLNPIDSMEFLLDKLSRTKTNQEFLDSMNQ' A
#
# COMPACT_ATOMS: atom_id res chain seq x y z
N ARG A 1 -18.72 1.88 1.73
CA ARG A 1 -18.04 2.78 0.74
C ARG A 1 -17.19 2.04 -0.29
N LEU A 2 -16.08 1.38 0.05
CA LEU A 2 -15.27 0.64 -0.95
C LEU A 2 -16.06 -0.50 -1.62
N VAL A 3 -16.78 -1.29 -0.82
CA VAL A 3 -17.63 -2.40 -1.27
C VAL A 3 -18.75 -1.93 -2.21
N GLU A 4 -19.33 -0.75 -1.95
CA GLU A 4 -20.39 -0.16 -2.80
C GLU A 4 -19.89 0.11 -4.22
N LYS A 5 -18.63 0.52 -4.35
CA LYS A 5 -17.94 0.69 -5.65
C LYS A 5 -17.37 -0.61 -6.21
N ARG A 6 -17.57 -1.75 -5.55
CA ARG A 6 -17.04 -3.07 -5.95
C ARG A 6 -15.51 -3.10 -6.07
N LEU A 7 -14.81 -2.29 -5.29
CA LEU A 7 -13.36 -2.30 -5.21
C LEU A 7 -12.90 -3.35 -4.19
N TYR A 8 -12.18 -4.35 -4.68
CA TYR A 8 -11.64 -5.44 -3.88
C TYR A 8 -10.12 -5.53 -4.03
N PRO A 9 -9.37 -5.75 -2.92
CA PRO A 9 -9.86 -5.91 -1.54
C PRO A 9 -10.33 -4.57 -0.93
N SER A 10 -11.42 -4.61 -0.16
CA SER A 10 -12.02 -3.40 0.44
C SER A 10 -11.36 -3.01 1.76
N ILE A 11 -10.06 -2.77 1.75
CA ILE A 11 -9.25 -2.47 2.94
C ILE A 11 -9.01 -0.97 3.06
N ASP A 12 -9.15 -0.44 4.28
CA ASP A 12 -8.75 0.93 4.60
C ASP A 12 -7.27 0.95 5.04
N ILE A 13 -6.39 1.35 4.12
CA ILE A 13 -4.93 1.33 4.34
C ILE A 13 -4.50 2.31 5.43
N ASN A 14 -5.13 3.49 5.48
CA ASN A 14 -4.78 4.55 6.43
C ASN A 14 -5.12 4.17 7.87
N ARG A 15 -6.17 3.35 8.06
CA ARG A 15 -6.55 2.81 9.38
C ARG A 15 -5.87 1.49 9.74
N SER A 16 -5.32 0.78 8.75
CA SER A 16 -4.66 -0.51 8.95
C SER A 16 -3.20 -0.34 9.36
N GLY A 17 -2.76 -1.05 10.38
CA GLY A 17 -1.36 -1.06 10.81
C GLY A 17 -1.08 -2.13 11.86
N THR A 18 0.18 -2.52 11.98
CA THR A 18 0.64 -3.53 12.94
C THR A 18 1.56 -2.88 13.96
N ARG A 19 1.33 -3.14 15.25
CA ARG A 19 2.25 -2.67 16.29
C ARG A 19 3.58 -3.43 16.19
N LYS A 20 4.69 -2.71 16.41
CA LYS A 20 6.02 -3.31 16.38
C LYS A 20 6.38 -3.97 15.04
N GLU A 21 5.95 -3.37 13.94
CA GLU A 21 6.23 -3.88 12.59
C GLU A 21 7.73 -3.89 12.24
N GLU A 22 8.57 -3.14 12.96
CA GLU A 22 10.02 -3.20 12.84
C GLU A 22 10.64 -4.57 13.20
N LEU A 23 9.91 -5.43 13.93
CA LEU A 23 10.34 -6.79 14.25
C LEU A 23 9.94 -7.81 13.17
N LEU A 24 9.03 -7.43 12.28
CA LEU A 24 8.45 -8.32 11.27
C LEU A 24 9.03 -8.10 9.88
N LEU A 25 9.50 -6.88 9.62
CA LEU A 25 9.94 -6.42 8.31
C LEU A 25 11.42 -6.04 8.35
N ALA A 26 12.12 -6.34 7.27
CA ALA A 26 13.47 -5.85 7.09
C ALA A 26 13.48 -4.31 7.04
N PRO A 27 14.55 -3.64 7.53
CA PRO A 27 14.59 -2.18 7.64
C PRO A 27 14.37 -1.45 6.30
N ASP A 28 14.85 -2.01 5.20
CA ASP A 28 14.68 -1.47 3.85
C ASP A 28 13.22 -1.55 3.37
N VAL A 29 12.56 -2.68 3.61
CA VAL A 29 11.13 -2.88 3.31
C VAL A 29 10.27 -1.95 4.15
N LEU A 30 10.59 -1.80 5.44
CA LEU A 30 9.88 -0.92 6.36
C LEU A 30 9.92 0.55 5.89
N ASN A 31 11.11 1.04 5.51
CA ASN A 31 11.26 2.40 5.00
C ASN A 31 10.41 2.65 3.74
N ARG A 32 10.38 1.68 2.81
CA ARG A 32 9.57 1.78 1.58
C ARG A 32 8.08 1.79 1.87
N ILE A 33 7.62 0.92 2.78
CA ILE A 33 6.21 0.91 3.22
C ILE A 33 5.85 2.24 3.88
N TRP A 34 6.76 2.84 4.65
CA TRP A 34 6.50 4.13 5.29
C TRP A 34 6.34 5.26 4.26
N ILE A 35 7.19 5.30 3.23
CA ILE A 35 7.06 6.23 2.10
C ILE A 35 5.74 6.02 1.37
N LEU A 36 5.38 4.77 1.07
CA LEU A 36 4.10 4.43 0.44
C LEU A 36 2.92 4.94 1.27
N ARG A 37 2.93 4.71 2.58
CA ARG A 37 1.87 5.19 3.50
C ARG A 37 1.78 6.71 3.53
N LYS A 38 2.91 7.42 3.49
CA LYS A 38 2.93 8.88 3.41
C LYS A 38 2.32 9.41 2.11
N LEU A 39 2.58 8.74 0.99
CA LEU A 39 1.98 9.07 -0.30
C LEU A 39 0.47 8.83 -0.33
N LEU A 40 0.00 7.77 0.34
CA LEU A 40 -1.43 7.43 0.41
C LEU A 40 -2.22 8.24 1.45
N GLN A 41 -1.55 8.81 2.46
CA GLN A 41 -2.18 9.57 3.55
C GLN A 41 -3.12 10.72 3.09
N PRO A 42 -2.77 11.56 2.09
CA PRO A 42 -3.66 12.63 1.63
C PRO A 42 -4.81 12.15 0.74
N LEU A 43 -4.74 10.92 0.22
CA LEU A 43 -5.75 10.37 -0.69
C LEU A 43 -6.95 9.86 0.11
N ASN A 44 -8.14 9.93 -0.51
CA ASN A 44 -9.30 9.26 0.06
C ASN A 44 -9.13 7.72 -0.05
N PRO A 45 -9.85 6.90 0.76
CA PRO A 45 -9.67 5.44 0.73
C PRO A 45 -9.95 4.78 -0.63
N ILE A 46 -10.83 5.36 -1.45
CA ILE A 46 -11.17 4.85 -2.79
C ILE A 46 -9.99 5.08 -3.74
N ASP A 47 -9.53 6.32 -3.84
CA ASP A 47 -8.42 6.72 -4.71
C ASP A 47 -7.12 6.00 -4.29
N SER A 48 -6.92 5.82 -2.98
CA SER A 48 -5.78 5.05 -2.43
C SER A 48 -5.80 3.60 -2.92
N MET A 49 -6.97 2.96 -2.91
CA MET A 49 -7.11 1.58 -3.36
C MET A 49 -6.98 1.45 -4.88
N GLU A 50 -7.56 2.37 -5.65
CA GLU A 50 -7.41 2.40 -7.11
C GLU A 50 -5.96 2.60 -7.52
N PHE A 51 -5.26 3.54 -6.87
CA PHE A 51 -3.83 3.76 -7.07
C PHE A 51 -3.01 2.50 -6.76
N LEU A 52 -3.27 1.86 -5.61
CA LEU A 52 -2.54 0.68 -5.20
C LEU A 52 -2.77 -0.49 -6.17
N LEU A 53 -4.01 -0.71 -6.61
CA LEU A 53 -4.36 -1.76 -7.56
C LEU A 53 -3.73 -1.53 -8.93
N ASP A 54 -3.72 -0.29 -9.46
CA ASP A 54 -3.03 0.04 -10.71
C ASP A 54 -1.55 -0.31 -10.63
N LYS A 55 -0.87 0.04 -9.53
CA LYS A 55 0.56 -0.26 -9.38
C LYS A 55 0.84 -1.75 -9.19
N LEU A 56 0.10 -2.41 -8.31
CA LEU A 56 0.26 -3.85 -8.07
C LEU A 56 -0.02 -4.68 -9.32
N SER A 57 -0.99 -4.28 -10.15
CA SER A 57 -1.31 -4.99 -11.40
C SER A 57 -0.18 -5.01 -12.43
N ARG A 58 0.79 -4.09 -12.32
CA ARG A 58 1.94 -3.99 -13.24
C ARG A 58 3.10 -4.90 -12.84
N THR A 59 3.05 -5.47 -11.65
CA THR A 59 4.13 -6.28 -11.06
C THR A 59 3.62 -7.65 -10.67
N LYS A 60 4.48 -8.67 -10.75
CA LYS A 60 4.07 -10.03 -10.39
C LYS A 60 4.22 -10.30 -8.90
N THR A 61 5.17 -9.62 -8.25
CA THR A 61 5.48 -9.82 -6.83
C THR A 61 5.52 -8.50 -6.06
N ASN A 62 5.26 -8.57 -4.75
CA ASN A 62 5.37 -7.41 -3.87
C ASN A 62 6.81 -6.87 -3.81
N GLN A 63 7.80 -7.75 -4.00
CA GLN A 63 9.21 -7.35 -4.03
C GLN A 63 9.47 -6.46 -5.25
N GLU A 64 9.05 -6.88 -6.45
CA GLU A 64 9.13 -6.08 -7.68
C GLU A 64 8.42 -4.73 -7.53
N PHE A 65 7.23 -4.72 -6.93
CA PHE A 65 6.49 -3.48 -6.65
C PHE A 65 7.30 -2.53 -5.76
N LEU A 66 7.79 -3.01 -4.62
CA LEU A 66 8.57 -2.20 -3.69
C LEU A 66 9.90 -1.74 -4.31
N ASP A 67 10.51 -2.52 -5.19
CA ASP A 67 11.73 -2.14 -5.93
C ASP A 67 11.44 -1.08 -7.00
N SER A 68 10.27 -1.13 -7.65
CA SER A 68 9.86 -0.14 -8.65
C SER A 68 9.58 1.26 -8.10
N MET A 69 9.37 1.39 -6.79
CA MET A 69 9.14 2.69 -6.13
C MET A 69 10.40 3.57 -6.04
N ASN A 70 11.58 3.03 -6.39
CA ASN A 70 12.86 3.74 -6.40
C ASN A 70 13.20 4.40 -7.76
N GLN A 71 12.31 4.31 -8.76
CA GLN A 71 12.47 4.96 -10.07
C GLN A 71 11.63 6.23 -10.20
#